data_AF-A0A661B2D7-F1
#
_entry.id   AF-A0A661B2D7-F1
#
_cell.length_a   1.000
_cell.length_b   1.000
_cell.length_c   1.000
_cell.angle_alpha   90.00
_cell.angle_beta   90.00
_cell.angle_gamma   90.00
#
_symmetry.space_group_name_H-M   'P 1'
#
loop_
_entity.id
_entity.type
_entity.pdbx_description
1 polymer ?
#
loop_
_entity_poly.entity_id
_entity_poly.type
_entity_poly.pdbx_seq_one_letter_code
_entity_poly.pdbx_strand_id
1 'polypeptide(L)' 'MSTVSIPPGDTVSVGQFAQGRTILMSGNPINYNGASGYINIDEYGDNNTDYTYEIYEIQNGTFVHILETDPNP' A
#
# COMPACT_ATOMS: atom_id res chain seq x y z
N MET A 1 -4.26 -6.18 23.03
CA MET A 1 -4.82 -6.69 21.77
C MET A 1 -5.50 -5.53 21.08
N SER A 2 -4.78 -4.79 20.23
CA SER A 2 -5.38 -3.70 19.45
C SER A 2 -5.96 -4.33 18.19
N THR A 3 -7.28 -4.40 18.12
CA THR A 3 -8.00 -4.71 16.89
C THR A 3 -7.69 -3.59 15.90
N VAL A 4 -6.78 -3.84 14.95
CA VAL A 4 -6.64 -2.97 13.78
C VAL A 4 -7.96 -3.07 13.04
N SER A 5 -8.80 -2.06 13.21
CA SER A 5 -10.08 -1.94 12.50
C SER A 5 -9.73 -1.89 11.02
N ILE A 6 -9.99 -2.96 10.27
CA ILE A 6 -9.85 -2.95 8.81
C ILE A 6 -10.72 -1.78 8.32
N PRO A 7 -10.12 -0.74 7.70
CA PRO A 7 -10.90 0.42 7.30
C PRO A 7 -11.99 -0.02 6.32
N PRO A 8 -13.24 0.45 6.48
CA PRO A 8 -14.33 0.11 5.58
C PRO A 8 -13.96 0.58 4.16
N GLY A 9 -14.14 -0.28 3.16
CA GLY A 9 -13.94 0.10 1.76
C GLY A 9 -13.49 -1.06 0.89
N ASP A 10 -13.90 -1.01 -0.38
CA ASP A 10 -13.50 -2.00 -1.37
C ASP A 10 -12.05 -1.78 -1.80
N THR A 11 -11.30 -2.86 -1.97
CA THR A 11 -9.94 -2.77 -2.51
C THR A 11 -9.99 -2.38 -3.99
N VAL A 12 -9.26 -1.32 -4.34
CA VAL A 12 -9.04 -0.87 -5.72
C VAL A 12 -7.55 -0.87 -5.98
N SER A 13 -7.11 -1.41 -7.11
CA SER A 13 -5.70 -1.52 -7.48
C SER A 13 -5.37 -0.78 -8.77
N VAL A 14 -4.10 -0.88 -9.18
CA VAL A 14 -3.56 -0.29 -10.40
C VAL A 14 -4.38 -0.75 -11.61
N GLY A 15 -4.77 0.20 -12.47
CA GLY A 15 -5.60 -0.07 -13.66
C GLY A 15 -7.11 -0.09 -13.41
N GLN A 16 -7.57 -0.04 -12.15
CA GLN A 16 -9.00 -0.08 -11.81
C GLN A 16 -9.62 1.32 -11.60
N PHE A 17 -9.10 2.34 -12.29
CA PHE A 17 -9.56 3.72 -12.14
C PHE A 17 -11.08 3.89 -12.31
N ALA A 18 -11.66 3.28 -13.35
CA ALA A 18 -13.08 3.38 -13.62
C ALA A 18 -13.95 2.79 -12.49
N GLN A 19 -13.53 1.65 -11.93
CA GLN A 19 -14.20 1.00 -10.80
C GLN A 19 -14.09 1.86 -9.54
N GLY A 20 -12.89 2.32 -9.20
CA GLY A 20 -12.67 3.17 -8.03
C GLY A 20 -13.50 4.45 -8.09
N ARG A 21 -13.57 5.09 -9.26
CA ARG A 21 -14.42 6.26 -9.47
C ARG A 21 -15.90 5.95 -9.23
N THR A 22 -16.41 4.83 -9.73
CA THR A 22 -17.82 4.43 -9.52
C THR A 22 -18.15 4.21 -8.04
N ILE A 23 -17.25 3.56 -7.29
CA ILE A 23 -17.45 3.31 -5.85
C ILE A 23 -17.49 4.64 -5.09
N LEU A 24 -16.54 5.54 -5.36
CA LEU A 24 -16.49 6.88 -4.77
C LEU A 24 -17.72 7.73 -5.13
N MET A 25 -18.16 7.71 -6.38
CA MET A 25 -19.37 8.43 -6.82
C MET A 25 -20.65 7.91 -6.16
N SER A 26 -20.64 6.66 -5.69
CA SER A 26 -21.74 6.05 -4.95
C SER A 26 -21.70 6.37 -3.44
N GLY A 27 -20.72 7.17 -2.99
CA GLY A 27 -20.54 7.54 -1.59
C GLY A 27 -19.85 6.47 -0.74
N ASN A 28 -19.31 5.41 -1.35
CA ASN A 28 -18.63 4.34 -0.64
C ASN A 28 -17.12 4.60 -0.56
N PRO A 29 -16.47 4.25 0.56
CA PRO A 29 -15.03 4.34 0.70
C PRO A 29 -14.31 3.27 -0.14
N ILE A 30 -13.04 3.52 -0.45
CA ILE A 30 -12.15 2.55 -1.10
C ILE A 30 -10.84 2.44 -0.32
N ASN A 31 -10.24 1.26 -0.37
CA ASN A 31 -8.88 0.99 0.09
C ASN A 31 -7.97 0.83 -1.14
N TYR A 32 -7.19 1.84 -1.49
CA TYR A 32 -6.34 1.77 -2.68
C TYR A 32 -5.03 1.03 -2.41
N ASN A 33 -4.73 0.00 -3.20
CA ASN A 33 -3.47 -0.74 -3.17
C ASN A 33 -2.72 -0.53 -4.49
N GLY A 34 -1.74 0.38 -4.44
CA GLY A 34 -0.97 0.82 -5.59
C GLY A 34 0.31 0.01 -5.79
N ALA A 35 1.20 0.53 -6.66
CA ALA A 35 2.51 -0.09 -6.89
C ALA A 35 3.39 -0.14 -5.63
N SER A 36 3.15 0.76 -4.67
CA SER A 36 3.83 0.81 -3.38
C SER A 36 3.25 -0.16 -2.35
N GLY A 37 2.27 -0.99 -2.72
CA GLY A 37 1.54 -1.85 -1.80
C GLY A 37 0.42 -1.10 -1.06
N TYR A 38 -0.03 -1.72 0.03
CA TYR A 38 -1.09 -1.18 0.89
C TYR A 38 -0.54 -0.04 1.74
N ILE A 39 -1.09 1.17 1.57
CA ILE A 39 -0.77 2.37 2.36
C ILE A 39 -2.02 2.83 3.10
N ASN A 40 -1.93 2.93 4.42
CA ASN A 40 -2.91 3.52 5.32
C ASN A 40 -2.26 4.71 6.03
N ILE A 41 -2.87 5.87 5.90
CA ILE A 41 -2.36 7.14 6.43
C ILE A 41 -3.23 7.55 7.60
N ASP A 42 -2.63 7.83 8.75
CA ASP A 42 -3.33 8.27 9.94
C ASP A 42 -3.75 9.75 9.88
N GLU A 43 -4.39 10.23 10.95
CA GLU A 43 -4.88 11.62 11.03
C GLU A 43 -3.77 12.68 11.01
N TYR A 44 -2.52 12.29 11.26
CA TYR A 44 -1.35 13.17 11.25
C TYR A 44 -0.61 13.15 9.90
N GLY A 45 -1.03 12.29 8.98
CA GLY A 45 -0.35 12.10 7.70
C GLY A 45 0.74 11.04 7.76
N ASP A 46 0.84 10.28 8.85
CA ASP A 46 1.83 9.20 8.99
C ASP A 46 1.31 7.90 8.39
N ASN A 47 2.22 7.22 7.72
CA ASN A 47 1.99 5.99 6.98
C ASN A 47 2.06 4.76 7.94
N ASN A 48 1.19 3.75 7.79
CA ASN A 48 1.17 2.52 8.61
C ASN A 48 2.55 1.84 8.65
N THR A 49 2.98 1.34 9.80
CA THR A 49 4.32 0.73 9.92
C THR A 49 4.50 -0.60 9.18
N ASP A 50 3.41 -1.20 8.71
CA ASP A 50 3.38 -2.51 8.06
C ASP A 50 3.65 -2.40 6.55
N TYR A 51 4.80 -1.82 6.18
CA TYR A 51 5.33 -1.86 4.80
C TYR A 51 6.51 -2.80 4.71
N THR A 52 6.66 -3.43 3.56
CA THR A 52 7.91 -4.08 3.19
C THR A 52 8.79 -3.13 2.36
N TYR A 53 10.07 -3.15 2.67
CA TYR A 53 11.13 -2.49 1.93
C TYR A 53 11.90 -3.53 1.14
N GLU A 54 12.19 -3.24 -0.11
CA GLU A 54 13.04 -4.07 -0.95
C GLU A 54 14.44 -3.43 -1.06
N ILE A 55 15.47 -4.22 -0.76
CA ILE A 55 16.87 -3.84 -0.91
C ILE A 55 17.35 -4.37 -2.26
N TYR A 56 17.88 -3.47 -3.07
CA TYR A 56 18.50 -3.80 -4.35
C TYR A 56 19.96 -3.39 -4.37
N GLU A 57 20.79 -4.20 -5.01
CA GLU A 57 22.18 -3.88 -5.32
C GLU A 57 22.36 -3.74 -6.83
N ILE A 58 23.12 -2.76 -7.29
CA ILE A 58 23.48 -2.64 -8.71
C ILE A 58 24.75 -3.43 -8.97
N GLN A 59 24.63 -4.55 -9.69
CA GLN A 59 25.76 -5.38 -10.09
C GLN A 59 25.89 -5.37 -11.61
N ASN A 60 27.03 -4.94 -12.14
CA ASN A 60 27.31 -4.85 -13.59
C ASN A 60 26.22 -4.11 -14.38
N GLY A 61 25.67 -3.03 -13.81
CA GLY A 61 24.61 -2.24 -14.43
C GLY A 61 23.20 -2.85 -14.35
N THR A 62 23.03 -3.97 -13.64
CA THR A 62 21.73 -4.63 -13.43
C THR A 62 21.30 -4.49 -11.96
N PHE A 63 20.02 -4.20 -11.73
CA PHE A 63 19.44 -4.27 -10.38
C PHE A 63 19.27 -5.72 -9.96
N VAL A 64 19.91 -6.11 -8.87
CA VAL A 64 19.81 -7.42 -8.23
C VAL A 64 19.02 -7.25 -6.95
N HIS A 65 17.90 -7.97 -6.82
CA HIS A 65 17.12 -7.99 -5.58
C HIS A 65 17.86 -8.77 -4.50
N ILE A 66 18.04 -8.17 -3.34
CA ILE A 66 18.80 -8.74 -2.21
C ILE A 66 17.85 -9.27 -1.14
N LEU A 67 16.90 -8.46 -0.69
CA LEU A 67 16.01 -8.82 0.43
C LEU A 67 14.77 -7.93 0.44
N GLU A 68 13.63 -8.53 0.80
CA GLU A 68 12.44 -7.84 1.27
C GLU A 68 12.40 -7.88 2.80
N THR A 69 12.22 -6.74 3.47
CA THR A 69 12.29 -6.61 4.94
C THR A 69 11.31 -5.58 5.48
N ASP A 70 10.81 -5.78 6.69
CA ASP A 70 10.05 -4.78 7.43
C ASP A 70 10.99 -3.69 8.00
N PRO A 71 10.51 -2.44 8.21
CA PRO A 71 11.31 -1.35 8.77
C PRO A 71 11.67 -1.56 10.25
N ASN A 72 10.91 -2.41 10.94
CA ASN A 72 11.08 -2.73 12.35
C ASN A 72 11.53 -4.19 12.46
N PRO A 73 12.83 -4.47 12.60
CA PRO A 73 13.36 -5.83 12.72
C PRO A 73 12.98 -6.54 14.02
#